data_AF-A0A536VWN4-F1
#
_entry.id   AF-A0A536VWN4-F1
#
_cell.length_a   1.000
_cell.length_b   1.000
_cell.length_c   1.000
_cell.angle_alpha   90.00
_cell.angle_beta   90.00
_cell.angle_gamma   90.00
#
_symmetry.space_group_name_H-M   'P 1'
#
loop_
_entity.id
_entity.type
_entity.pdbx_description
1 polymer ?
#
loop_
_entity_poly.entity_id
_entity_poly.type
_entity_poly.pdbx_seq_one_letter_code
_entity_poly.pdbx_strand_id
1 'polypeptide(L)'
;KRIIRQLLEIFLRFTHRYWFHEVSDQPQAKELYRMTATYLGADRLYDEIRNEIEDMSGYLESDTLRRQANTVVRLTVVTAFGLIGTVVTGFLGMNLIALAEASMLEKIGYFMIVLVPTTVLTFYTIVKSKRLSDFLEAISDERMPTAAKFKSLLDVWGKAPRPRA
;
A
#
# COMPACT_ATOMS: atom_id res chain seq x y z
N LYS A 1 -17.87 4.54 0.01
CA LYS A 1 -17.55 3.46 -0.97
C LYS A 1 -18.77 2.91 -1.69
N ARG A 2 -19.75 2.30 -1.00
CA ARG A 2 -20.95 1.72 -1.64
C ARG A 2 -21.76 2.75 -2.46
N ILE A 3 -21.95 3.95 -1.90
CA ILE A 3 -22.68 5.05 -2.56
C ILE A 3 -22.00 5.51 -3.85
N ILE A 4 -20.69 5.77 -3.83
CA ILE A 4 -19.94 6.20 -5.03
C ILE A 4 -19.94 5.11 -6.12
N ARG A 5 -19.84 3.83 -5.74
CA ARG A 5 -19.99 2.73 -6.71
C ARG A 5 -21.39 2.70 -7.33
N GLN A 6 -22.42 2.91 -6.53
CA GLN A 6 -23.80 2.98 -7.01
C GLN A 6 -24.03 4.19 -7.92
N LEU A 7 -23.46 5.36 -7.59
CA LEU A 7 -23.51 6.55 -8.42
C LEU A 7 -22.84 6.31 -9.77
N LEU A 8 -21.63 5.72 -9.77
CA LEU A 8 -20.95 5.33 -11.01
C LEU A 8 -21.79 4.34 -11.83
N GLU A 9 -22.40 3.35 -11.19
CA GLU A 9 -23.26 2.37 -11.86
C GLU A 9 -24.52 3.02 -12.49
N ILE A 10 -25.13 3.97 -11.79
CA ILE A 10 -26.26 4.77 -12.31
C ILE A 10 -25.79 5.64 -13.48
N PHE A 11 -24.65 6.30 -13.36
CA PHE A 11 -24.08 7.15 -14.41
C PHE A 11 -23.72 6.35 -15.67
N LEU A 12 -23.15 5.16 -15.51
CA LEU A 12 -22.88 4.25 -16.64
C LEU A 12 -24.16 3.76 -17.30
N ARG A 13 -25.18 3.40 -16.51
CA ARG A 13 -26.50 3.07 -17.06
C ARG A 13 -27.11 4.24 -17.82
N PHE A 14 -27.00 5.45 -17.29
CA PHE A 14 -27.43 6.66 -17.97
C PHE A 14 -26.70 6.84 -19.30
N THR A 15 -25.38 6.76 -19.28
CA THR A 15 -24.51 6.88 -20.46
C THR A 15 -24.88 5.87 -21.54
N HIS A 16 -25.07 4.61 -21.19
CA HIS A 16 -25.35 3.57 -22.20
C HIS A 16 -26.80 3.55 -22.69
N ARG A 17 -27.75 3.99 -21.88
CA ARG A 17 -29.19 3.82 -22.16
C ARG A 17 -29.89 5.10 -22.63
N TYR A 18 -29.41 6.26 -22.18
CA TYR A 18 -30.13 7.53 -22.32
C TYR A 18 -29.28 8.67 -22.90
N TRP A 19 -27.95 8.54 -22.90
CA TRP A 19 -27.05 9.52 -23.50
C TRP A 19 -26.96 9.32 -25.02
N PHE A 20 -27.92 9.89 -25.75
CA PHE A 20 -27.94 9.90 -27.21
C PHE A 20 -27.46 11.26 -27.72
N HIS A 21 -26.57 11.27 -28.73
CA HIS A 21 -26.15 12.52 -29.37
C HIS A 21 -27.08 12.93 -30.52
N GLU A 22 -27.83 11.97 -31.07
CA GLU A 22 -28.80 12.18 -32.13
C GLU A 22 -30.04 11.31 -31.86
N VAL A 23 -31.24 11.88 -32.02
CA VAL A 23 -32.52 11.22 -31.72
C VAL A 23 -33.32 10.89 -32.99
N SER A 24 -33.01 11.55 -34.11
CA SER A 24 -33.70 11.37 -35.40
C SER A 24 -32.80 11.80 -36.56
N ASP A 25 -32.92 11.10 -37.70
CA ASP A 25 -32.22 11.43 -38.96
C ASP A 25 -32.86 12.61 -39.71
N GLN A 26 -34.03 13.08 -39.29
CA GLN A 26 -34.70 14.21 -39.93
C GLN A 26 -33.95 15.52 -39.61
N PRO A 27 -33.55 16.33 -40.62
CA PRO A 27 -32.74 17.53 -40.40
C PRO A 27 -33.34 18.54 -39.42
N GLN A 28 -34.66 18.74 -39.47
CA GLN A 28 -35.35 19.67 -38.57
C GLN A 28 -35.35 19.18 -37.11
N ALA A 29 -35.55 17.87 -36.90
CA ALA A 29 -35.58 17.28 -35.56
C ALA A 29 -34.18 17.29 -34.92
N LYS A 30 -33.13 17.03 -35.73
CA LYS A 30 -31.74 17.10 -35.30
C LYS A 30 -31.36 18.48 -34.82
N GLU A 31 -31.74 19.53 -35.56
CA GLU A 31 -31.43 20.91 -35.18
C GLU A 31 -32.19 21.35 -33.92
N LEU A 32 -33.47 20.99 -33.79
CA LEU A 32 -34.25 21.28 -32.59
C LEU A 32 -33.67 20.59 -31.35
N TYR A 33 -33.27 19.33 -31.48
CA TYR A 33 -32.60 18.58 -30.41
C TYR A 33 -31.28 19.26 -30.02
N ARG A 34 -30.44 19.60 -31.00
CA ARG A 34 -29.16 20.30 -30.78
C ARG A 34 -29.34 21.62 -30.04
N MET A 35 -30.28 22.47 -30.46
CA MET A 35 -30.58 23.73 -29.80
C MET A 35 -31.03 23.51 -28.34
N THR A 36 -31.89 22.52 -28.11
CA THR A 36 -32.41 22.20 -26.78
C THR A 36 -31.31 21.65 -25.86
N ALA A 37 -30.50 20.71 -26.35
CA ALA A 37 -29.38 20.13 -25.62
C ALA A 37 -28.33 21.19 -25.26
N THR A 38 -28.05 22.11 -26.20
CA THR A 38 -27.14 23.24 -25.98
C THR A 38 -27.70 24.20 -24.92
N TYR A 39 -28.98 24.58 -25.00
CA TYR A 39 -29.60 25.49 -24.05
C TYR A 39 -29.67 24.92 -22.64
N LEU A 40 -29.95 23.61 -22.52
CA LEU A 40 -29.91 22.89 -21.25
C LEU A 40 -28.47 22.65 -20.74
N GLY A 41 -27.46 22.85 -21.59
CA GLY A 41 -26.06 22.59 -21.27
C GLY A 41 -25.79 21.12 -20.97
N ALA A 42 -26.49 20.21 -21.66
CA ALA A 42 -26.47 18.78 -21.37
C ALA A 42 -25.05 18.20 -21.40
N ASP A 43 -24.25 18.56 -22.42
CA ASP A 43 -22.86 18.10 -22.55
C ASP A 43 -21.99 18.59 -21.38
N ARG A 44 -22.12 19.86 -21.00
CA ARG A 44 -21.39 20.45 -19.88
C ARG A 44 -21.72 19.74 -18.57
N LEU A 45 -23.00 19.50 -18.30
CA LEU A 45 -23.47 18.79 -17.11
C LEU A 45 -23.00 17.33 -17.09
N TYR A 46 -22.99 16.66 -18.24
CA TYR A 46 -22.48 15.31 -18.37
C TYR A 46 -21.00 15.24 -17.98
N ASP A 47 -20.17 16.12 -18.55
CA ASP A 47 -18.73 16.18 -18.27
C ASP A 47 -18.45 16.56 -16.81
N GLU A 48 -19.21 17.50 -16.24
CA GLU A 48 -19.09 17.92 -14.84
C GLU A 48 -19.34 16.74 -13.89
N ILE A 49 -20.46 16.03 -14.07
CA ILE A 49 -20.81 14.87 -13.23
C ILE A 49 -19.79 13.75 -13.42
N ARG A 50 -19.34 13.50 -14.66
CA ARG A 50 -18.32 12.49 -14.95
C ARG A 50 -17.04 12.78 -14.17
N ASN A 51 -16.53 14.00 -14.27
CA ASN A 51 -15.31 14.41 -13.59
C ASN A 51 -15.47 14.34 -12.06
N GLU A 52 -16.60 14.78 -11.51
CA GLU A 52 -16.85 14.72 -10.07
C GLU A 52 -16.89 13.27 -9.54
N ILE A 53 -17.49 12.34 -10.29
CA ILE A 53 -17.50 10.92 -9.93
C ILE A 53 -16.09 10.33 -9.99
N GLU A 54 -15.29 10.67 -11.01
CA GLU A 54 -13.90 10.24 -11.15
C GLU A 54 -13.03 10.77 -10.01
N ASP A 55 -13.15 12.06 -9.67
CA ASP A 55 -12.43 12.71 -8.57
C ASP A 55 -12.78 12.09 -7.22
N MET A 56 -14.07 11.87 -6.96
CA MET A 56 -14.53 11.19 -5.74
C MET A 56 -14.00 9.75 -5.65
N SER A 57 -13.93 9.04 -6.78
CA SER A 57 -13.35 7.69 -6.84
C SER A 57 -11.86 7.72 -6.47
N GLY A 58 -11.09 8.62 -7.09
CA GLY A 58 -9.65 8.79 -6.82
C GLY A 58 -9.36 9.21 -5.37
N TYR A 59 -10.19 10.09 -4.81
CA TYR A 59 -10.10 10.48 -3.40
C TYR A 59 -10.33 9.29 -2.46
N LEU A 60 -11.37 8.48 -2.71
CA LEU A 60 -11.67 7.30 -1.88
C LEU A 60 -10.56 6.24 -1.95
N GLU A 61 -9.96 6.03 -3.12
CA GLU A 61 -8.84 5.11 -3.27
C GLU A 61 -7.64 5.58 -2.46
N SER A 62 -7.29 6.87 -2.57
CA SER A 62 -6.23 7.50 -1.80
C SER A 62 -6.46 7.41 -0.28
N ASP A 63 -7.68 7.69 0.19
CA ASP A 63 -8.04 7.53 1.60
C ASP A 63 -7.95 6.06 2.05
N THR A 64 -8.37 5.12 1.20
CA THR A 64 -8.25 3.69 1.49
C THR A 64 -6.80 3.26 1.66
N LEU A 65 -5.93 3.65 0.74
CA LEU A 65 -4.49 3.34 0.80
C LEU A 65 -3.86 3.95 2.05
N ARG A 66 -4.22 5.19 2.40
CA ARG A 66 -3.74 5.84 3.65
C ARG A 66 -4.18 5.06 4.89
N ARG A 67 -5.45 4.67 4.98
CA ARG A 67 -5.96 3.87 6.12
C ARG A 67 -5.32 2.50 6.20
N GLN A 68 -5.15 1.81 5.06
CA GLN A 68 -4.47 0.52 5.00
C GLN A 68 -3.02 0.65 5.45
N ALA A 69 -2.29 1.66 4.95
CA ALA A 69 -0.92 1.94 5.37
C ALA A 69 -0.84 2.16 6.89
N ASN A 70 -1.75 2.96 7.46
CA ASN A 70 -1.80 3.18 8.92
C ASN A 70 -2.05 1.90 9.71
N THR A 71 -2.94 1.01 9.23
CA THR A 71 -3.19 -0.29 9.86
C THR A 71 -1.97 -1.20 9.76
N VAL A 72 -1.31 -1.25 8.60
CA VAL A 72 -0.09 -2.04 8.40
C VAL A 72 1.00 -1.55 9.34
N VAL A 73 1.21 -0.23 9.46
CA VAL A 73 2.16 0.36 10.42
C VAL A 73 1.84 -0.07 11.85
N ARG A 74 0.55 -0.02 12.26
CA ARG A 74 0.13 -0.47 13.59
C ARG A 74 0.44 -1.96 13.80
N LEU A 75 0.18 -2.80 12.80
CA LEU A 75 0.50 -4.23 12.86
C LEU A 75 2.00 -4.46 12.97
N THR A 76 2.82 -3.78 12.15
CA THR A 76 4.29 -3.86 12.21
C THR A 76 4.82 -3.49 13.58
N VAL A 77 4.29 -2.43 14.22
CA VAL A 77 4.69 -2.04 15.57
C VAL A 77 4.36 -3.15 16.58
N VAL A 78 3.13 -3.68 16.55
CA VAL A 78 2.71 -4.76 17.45
C VAL A 78 3.56 -6.02 17.23
N THR A 79 3.79 -6.41 15.99
CA THR A 79 4.63 -7.56 15.64
C THR A 79 6.08 -7.36 16.05
N ALA A 80 6.64 -6.15 15.90
CA ALA A 80 8.00 -5.84 16.30
C ALA A 80 8.21 -6.02 17.81
N PHE A 81 7.33 -5.41 18.62
CA PHE A 81 7.37 -5.59 20.07
C PHE A 81 7.09 -7.03 20.48
N GLY A 82 6.14 -7.70 19.82
CA GLY A 82 5.85 -9.12 20.03
C GLY A 82 7.07 -10.01 19.75
N LEU A 83 7.77 -9.79 18.63
CA LEU A 83 8.96 -10.54 18.25
C LEU A 83 10.11 -10.31 19.23
N ILE A 84 10.34 -9.06 19.65
CA ILE A 84 11.34 -8.75 20.70
C ILE A 84 10.97 -9.51 21.98
N GLY A 85 9.71 -9.44 22.39
CA GLY A 85 9.21 -10.12 23.59
C GLY A 85 9.37 -11.65 23.52
N THR A 86 9.00 -12.27 22.41
CA THR A 86 9.10 -13.73 22.25
C THR A 86 10.54 -14.20 22.16
N VAL A 87 11.43 -13.46 21.50
CA VAL A 87 12.86 -13.80 21.43
C VAL A 87 13.50 -13.70 22.81
N VAL A 88 13.28 -12.60 23.52
CA VAL A 88 13.86 -12.37 24.85
C VAL A 88 13.30 -13.35 25.88
N THR A 89 11.99 -13.59 25.86
CA THR A 89 11.34 -14.57 26.75
C THR A 89 11.76 -16.00 26.41
N GLY A 90 11.87 -16.33 25.12
CA GLY A 90 12.37 -17.63 24.67
C GLY A 90 13.79 -17.89 25.16
N PHE A 91 14.69 -16.91 25.04
CA PHE A 91 16.06 -17.02 25.54
C PHE A 91 16.11 -17.27 27.06
N LEU A 92 15.33 -16.54 27.85
CA LEU A 92 15.28 -16.73 29.30
C LEU A 92 14.56 -18.01 29.74
N GLY A 93 13.55 -18.44 28.97
CA GLY A 93 12.77 -19.64 29.25
C GLY A 93 13.49 -20.93 28.85
N MET A 94 14.48 -20.85 27.97
CA MET A 94 15.35 -21.97 27.66
C MET A 94 16.34 -22.19 28.80
N ASN A 95 16.31 -23.38 29.39
CA ASN A 95 17.21 -23.80 30.49
C ASN A 95 18.63 -24.11 29.95
N LEU A 96 19.18 -23.23 29.12
CA LEU A 96 20.42 -23.41 28.33
C LEU A 96 21.70 -23.24 29.15
N ILE A 97 21.60 -22.56 30.29
CA ILE A 97 22.68 -22.35 31.24
C ILE A 97 22.10 -22.77 32.58
N ALA A 98 22.89 -23.31 33.51
CA ALA A 98 22.48 -23.58 34.89
C ALA A 98 22.17 -22.26 35.67
N LEU A 99 21.42 -21.36 35.05
CA LEU A 99 20.93 -20.07 35.51
C LEU A 99 19.87 -20.25 36.61
N ALA A 100 19.41 -21.47 36.86
CA ALA A 100 18.58 -21.78 38.02
C ALA A 100 19.28 -21.35 39.34
N GLU A 101 20.62 -21.41 39.38
CA GLU A 101 21.45 -21.05 40.55
C GLU A 101 22.08 -19.64 40.48
N ALA A 102 21.97 -18.95 39.34
CA ALA A 102 22.57 -17.62 39.14
C ALA A 102 21.80 -16.51 39.87
N SER A 103 22.53 -15.49 40.34
CA SER A 103 21.94 -14.36 41.08
C SER A 103 20.99 -13.55 40.19
N MET A 104 19.98 -12.90 40.78
CA MET A 104 19.01 -12.07 40.05
C MET A 104 19.68 -11.02 39.16
N LEU A 105 20.85 -10.52 39.57
CA LEU A 105 21.63 -9.51 38.84
C LEU A 105 22.28 -10.05 37.56
N GLU A 106 22.76 -11.30 37.56
CA GLU A 106 23.36 -11.92 36.37
C GLU A 106 22.28 -12.21 35.32
N LYS A 107 21.09 -12.62 35.76
CA LYS A 107 19.91 -12.79 34.89
C LYS A 107 19.51 -11.49 34.19
N ILE A 108 19.55 -10.37 34.92
CA ILE A 108 19.29 -9.03 34.37
C ILE A 108 20.37 -8.63 33.36
N GLY A 109 21.64 -8.96 33.63
CA GLY A 109 22.75 -8.72 32.69
C GLY A 109 22.55 -9.45 31.36
N TYR A 110 22.27 -10.75 31.40
CA TYR A 110 21.98 -11.54 30.20
C TYR A 110 20.71 -11.07 29.47
N PHE A 111 19.68 -10.70 30.22
CA PHE A 111 18.46 -10.11 29.65
C PHE A 111 18.79 -8.85 28.84
N MET A 112 19.60 -7.93 29.37
CA MET A 112 19.99 -6.71 28.66
C MET A 112 20.88 -7.00 27.44
N ILE A 113 21.79 -7.98 27.54
CA ILE A 113 22.64 -8.42 26.43
C ILE A 113 21.82 -9.01 25.28
N VAL A 114 20.67 -9.63 25.53
CA VAL A 114 19.81 -10.17 24.47
C VAL A 114 18.79 -9.14 23.99
N LEU A 115 18.22 -8.37 24.92
CA LEU A 115 17.22 -7.35 24.62
C LEU A 115 17.77 -6.28 23.68
N VAL A 116 18.92 -5.68 24.02
CA VAL A 116 19.46 -4.54 23.26
C VAL A 116 19.77 -4.91 21.80
N PRO A 117 20.53 -5.98 21.50
CA PRO A 117 20.79 -6.37 20.12
C PRO A 117 19.52 -6.81 19.38
N THR A 118 18.60 -7.52 20.03
CA THR A 118 17.34 -7.94 19.40
C THR A 118 16.51 -6.72 19.01
N THR A 119 16.35 -5.75 19.91
CA THR A 119 15.64 -4.50 19.64
C THR A 119 16.30 -3.72 18.49
N VAL A 120 17.64 -3.54 18.53
CA VAL A 120 18.38 -2.84 17.46
C VAL A 120 18.21 -3.56 16.12
N LEU A 121 18.34 -4.88 16.09
CA LEU A 121 18.19 -5.69 14.89
C LEU A 121 16.77 -5.62 14.33
N THR A 122 15.74 -5.71 15.17
CA THR A 122 14.34 -5.60 14.76
C THR A 122 14.05 -4.24 14.14
N PHE A 123 14.44 -3.14 14.79
CA PHE A 123 14.25 -1.79 14.24
C PHE A 123 15.04 -1.58 12.95
N TYR A 124 16.30 -2.03 12.91
CA TYR A 124 17.12 -1.95 11.70
C TYR A 124 16.47 -2.69 10.52
N THR A 125 15.92 -3.89 10.78
CA THR A 125 15.21 -4.69 9.78
C THR A 125 13.96 -3.99 9.28
N ILE A 126 13.19 -3.34 10.15
CA ILE A 126 11.99 -2.57 9.76
C ILE A 126 12.38 -1.40 8.85
N VAL A 127 13.41 -0.63 9.21
CA VAL A 127 13.88 0.51 8.41
C VAL A 127 14.37 0.06 7.03
N LYS A 128 14.97 -1.13 6.93
CA LYS A 128 15.47 -1.69 5.66
C LYS A 128 14.47 -2.63 4.96
N SER A 129 13.30 -2.87 5.54
CA SER A 129 12.31 -3.87 5.08
C SER A 129 11.95 -3.72 3.61
N LYS A 130 11.80 -2.48 3.12
CA LYS A 130 11.53 -2.21 1.70
C LYS A 130 12.62 -2.79 0.79
N ARG A 131 13.90 -2.50 1.09
CA ARG A 131 15.03 -3.00 0.29
C ARG A 131 15.18 -4.52 0.36
N LEU A 132 14.88 -5.11 1.52
CA LEU A 132 14.85 -6.56 1.67
C LEU A 132 13.75 -7.19 0.82
N SER A 133 12.57 -6.57 0.77
CA SER A 133 11.46 -7.02 -0.09
C SER A 133 11.84 -6.91 -1.58
N ASP A 134 12.38 -5.76 -2.01
CA ASP A 134 12.83 -5.55 -3.40
C ASP A 134 13.90 -6.59 -3.80
N PHE A 135 14.78 -6.94 -2.86
CA PHE A 135 15.77 -7.98 -3.04
C PHE A 135 15.17 -9.39 -3.17
N LEU A 136 14.18 -9.75 -2.34
CA LEU A 136 13.49 -11.04 -2.41
C LEU A 136 12.72 -11.19 -3.74
N GLU A 137 12.13 -10.10 -4.23
CA GLU A 137 11.48 -10.06 -5.54
C GLU A 137 12.50 -10.28 -6.66
N ALA A 138 13.67 -9.64 -6.59
CA ALA A 138 14.76 -9.85 -7.55
C ALA A 138 15.36 -11.28 -7.52
N ILE A 139 15.35 -11.96 -6.36
CA ILE A 139 15.74 -13.38 -6.29
C ILE A 139 14.72 -14.28 -6.98
N SER A 140 13.44 -13.98 -6.77
CA SER A 140 12.30 -14.75 -7.26
C SER A 140 12.14 -14.65 -8.78
N ASP A 141 12.73 -13.62 -9.41
CA ASP A 141 12.81 -13.54 -10.86
C ASP A 141 13.77 -14.60 -11.43
N GLU A 142 13.20 -15.62 -12.09
CA GLU A 142 13.92 -16.74 -12.70
C GLU A 142 14.85 -16.31 -13.84
N ARG A 143 14.75 -15.05 -14.31
CA ARG A 143 15.52 -14.54 -15.47
C ARG A 143 16.90 -13.97 -15.12
N MET A 144 17.30 -13.87 -13.85
CA MET A 144 18.57 -13.24 -13.47
C MET A 144 19.76 -14.22 -13.32
N PRO A 145 20.93 -13.94 -13.95
CA PRO A 145 22.16 -14.71 -13.73
C PRO A 145 22.66 -14.56 -12.28
N THR A 146 23.21 -15.64 -11.71
CA THR A 146 23.60 -15.76 -10.30
C THR A 146 24.54 -14.66 -9.79
N ALA A 147 25.41 -14.12 -10.66
CA ALA A 147 26.28 -12.98 -10.33
C ALA A 147 25.50 -11.67 -10.08
N ALA A 148 24.37 -11.46 -10.77
CA ALA A 148 23.48 -10.32 -10.53
C ALA A 148 22.71 -10.47 -9.20
N LYS A 149 22.37 -11.71 -8.81
CA LYS A 149 21.72 -12.04 -7.53
C LYS A 149 22.62 -11.75 -6.32
N PHE A 150 23.93 -11.97 -6.43
CA PHE A 150 24.89 -11.60 -5.37
C PHE A 150 25.17 -10.09 -5.33
N LYS A 151 25.11 -9.40 -6.47
CA LYS A 151 25.26 -7.93 -6.52
C LYS A 151 24.05 -7.22 -5.91
N SER A 152 22.83 -7.74 -6.09
CA SER A 152 21.63 -7.17 -5.47
C SER A 152 21.62 -7.32 -3.95
N LEU A 153 22.20 -8.39 -3.38
CA LEU A 153 22.48 -8.48 -1.93
C LEU A 153 23.32 -7.30 -1.44
N LEU A 154 24.43 -6.99 -2.12
CA LEU A 154 25.33 -5.89 -1.77
C LEU A 154 24.66 -4.50 -1.92
N ASP A 155 23.77 -4.33 -2.90
CA ASP A 155 23.04 -3.07 -3.13
C ASP A 155 21.99 -2.77 -2.04
N VAL A 156 21.48 -3.77 -1.30
CA VAL A 156 20.63 -3.55 -0.10
C VAL A 156 21.35 -2.67 0.93
N TRP A 157 22.67 -2.85 1.06
CA TRP A 157 23.55 -2.11 1.98
C TRP A 157 24.25 -0.91 1.32
N GLY A 158 24.29 -0.83 -0.02
CA GLY A 158 24.84 0.31 -0.78
C GLY A 158 23.99 1.60 -0.75
N LYS A 159 24.63 2.74 -1.05
CA LYS A 159 23.96 4.03 -1.33
C LYS A 159 23.20 3.91 -2.65
N ALA A 160 21.91 4.26 -2.65
CA ALA A 160 21.06 4.20 -3.83
C ALA A 160 21.68 5.01 -4.99
N PRO A 161 21.69 4.49 -6.23
CA PRO A 161 21.91 5.31 -7.41
C PRO A 161 20.79 6.36 -7.46
N ARG A 162 21.15 7.64 -7.59
CA ARG A 162 20.20 8.73 -7.78
C ARG A 162 19.32 8.41 -9.01
N PRO A 163 18.00 8.66 -8.95
CA PRO A 163 17.17 8.61 -10.15
C PRO A 163 17.75 9.60 -11.16
N ARG A 164 18.09 9.13 -12.37
CA ARG A 164 18.35 10.04 -13.48
C ARG A 164 16.99 10.65 -13.84
N ALA A 165 16.91 11.97 -13.69
CA ALA A 165 15.83 12.80 -14.22
C ALA A 165 15.82 12.72 -15.75
#